data_AF-A0A661ACZ1-F1
#
_entry.id   AF-A0A661ACZ1-F1
#
_cell.length_a   1.000
_cell.length_b   1.000
_cell.length_c   1.000
_cell.angle_alpha   90.00
_cell.angle_beta   90.00
_cell.angle_gamma   90.00
#
_symmetry.space_group_name_H-M   'P 1'
#
loop_
_entity.id
_entity.type
_entity.pdbx_description
1 polymer ?
#
loop_
_entity_poly.entity_id
_entity_poly.type
_entity_poly.pdbx_seq_one_letter_code
_entity_poly.pdbx_strand_id
1 'polypeptide(L)' 'LLYQIAYTELYITDVLWPDFDKKELLKAIKSYSTRERRFGGI' A
#
# COMPACT_ATOMS: atom_id res chain seq x y z
N LEU A 1 -4.80 -16.82 5.52
CA LEU A 1 -4.69 -15.83 6.63
C LEU A 1 -5.56 -14.60 6.32
N LEU A 2 -6.88 -14.78 6.21
CA LEU A 2 -7.82 -13.72 5.81
C LEU A 2 -7.96 -12.63 6.88
N TYR A 3 -7.81 -13.01 8.15
CA TYR A 3 -7.98 -12.09 9.28
C TYR A 3 -6.80 -11.11 9.44
N GLN A 4 -5.61 -11.50 8.99
CA GLN A 4 -4.42 -10.66 9.13
C GLN A 4 -4.43 -9.46 8.17
N ILE A 5 -5.15 -9.55 7.05
CA ILE A 5 -5.29 -8.46 6.07
C ILE A 5 -6.44 -7.49 6.39
N ALA A 6 -7.23 -7.76 7.45
CA ALA A 6 -8.43 -6.97 7.77
C ALA A 6 -8.15 -5.50 8.14
N TYR A 7 -6.91 -5.20 8.55
CA TYR A 7 -6.48 -3.87 8.96
C TYR A 7 -5.29 -3.34 8.13
N THR A 8 -4.92 -4.05 7.06
CA THR A 8 -3.81 -3.64 6.19
C THR A 8 -4.36 -2.84 5.01
N GLU A 9 -3.70 -1.73 4.66
CA GLU A 9 -4.05 -1.00 3.44
C GLU A 9 -3.66 -1.81 2.21
N LEU A 10 -4.64 -2.04 1.33
CA LEU A 10 -4.42 -2.70 0.05
C LEU A 10 -3.93 -1.66 -0.96
N TYR A 11 -2.71 -1.85 -1.44
CA TYR A 11 -2.16 -1.07 -2.55
C TYR A 11 -2.37 -1.85 -3.85
N ILE A 12 -3.25 -1.34 -4.71
CA ILE A 12 -3.54 -1.91 -6.04
C ILE A 12 -2.87 -0.98 -7.06
N THR A 13 -2.05 -1.56 -7.94
CA THR A 13 -1.37 -0.85 -9.03
C THR A 13 -1.76 -1.46 -10.38
N ASP A 14 -1.89 -0.62 -11.40
CA ASP A 14 -2.17 -1.04 -12.79
C ASP A 14 -0.92 -1.61 -13.49
N VAL A 15 0.23 -1.63 -12.80
CA VAL A 15 1.48 -2.17 -13.31
C VAL A 15 1.45 -3.70 -13.26
N LEU A 16 1.71 -4.32 -14.40
CA LEU A 16 1.84 -5.77 -14.51
C LEU A 16 3.06 -6.24 -13.71
N TRP A 17 2.95 -7.41 -13.07
CA TRP A 17 4.02 -7.99 -12.28
C TRP A 17 5.42 -8.02 -12.94
N PRO A 18 5.58 -8.39 -14.23
CA PRO A 18 6.89 -8.35 -14.89
C PRO A 18 7.46 -6.93 -15.09
N ASP A 19 6.61 -5.90 -15.07
CA ASP A 19 6.99 -4.48 -15.20
C ASP A 19 7.15 -3.79 -13.82
N PHE A 20 6.94 -4.54 -12.73
CA PHE A 20 7.04 -4.01 -11.37
C PHE A 20 8.50 -3.89 -10.93
N ASP A 21 9.08 -2.69 -11.10
CA ASP A 21 10.45 -2.37 -10.70
C ASP A 21 10.51 -1.66 -9.33
N LYS A 22 11.71 -1.51 -8.77
CA LYS A 22 12.04 -0.80 -7.53
C LYS A 22 11.43 0.61 -7.47
N LYS A 23 11.27 1.30 -8.61
CA LYS A 23 10.61 2.60 -8.69
C LYS A 23 9.13 2.52 -8.30
N GLU A 24 8.43 1.49 -8.76
CA GLU A 24 7.03 1.25 -8.42
C GLU A 24 6.88 0.83 -6.96
N LEU A 25 7.85 0.09 -6.40
CA LEU A 25 7.91 -0.17 -4.96
C LEU A 25 8.06 1.12 -4.15
N LEU A 26 8.96 2.03 -4.55
CA LEU A 26 9.13 3.32 -3.86
C LEU A 26 7.87 4.19 -3.97
N LYS A 27 7.18 4.14 -5.12
CA LYS A 27 5.91 4.82 -5.34
C LYS A 27 4.79 4.24 -4.48
N ALA A 28 4.73 2.92 -4.33
CA ALA A 28 3.81 2.22 -3.44
C ALA A 28 4.04 2.62 -1.97
N ILE A 29 5.30 2.63 -1.52
CA ILE A 29 5.67 3.06 -0.16
C ILE A 29 5.34 4.53 0.06
N LYS A 30 5.62 5.40 -0.93
CA LYS A 30 5.27 6.83 -0.85
C LYS A 30 3.76 7.02 -0.77
N SER A 31 2.99 6.32 -1.61
CA SER A 31 1.52 6.32 -1.58
C SER A 31 0.98 5.85 -0.22
N TYR A 32 1.54 4.76 0.32
CA TYR A 32 1.21 4.23 1.64
C TYR A 32 1.53 5.25 2.75
N SER A 33 2.67 5.93 2.68
CA SER A 33 3.07 6.93 3.68
C SER A 33 2.34 8.27 3.57
N THR A 34 1.83 8.64 2.39
CA THR A 34 1.07 9.89 2.19
C THR A 34 -0.40 9.78 2.57
N ARG A 35 -0.93 8.55 2.70
CA ARG A 35 -2.28 8.37 3.22
C ARG A 35 -2.23 8.72 4.70
N GLU A 36 -2.99 9.73 5.09
CA GLU A 36 -3.20 10.07 6.49
C GLU A 36 -3.74 8.82 7.19
N ARG A 37 -2.85 8.12 7.89
CA ARG A 37 -3.28 7.17 8.91
C ARG A 37 -3.98 8.03 9.95
N ARG A 38 -5.31 8.07 9.90
CA ARG A 38 -6.12 8.43 11.06
C ARG A 38 -5.84 7.35 12.11
N PHE A 39 -4.72 7.47 12.80
CA PHE A 39 -4.57 6.89 14.14
C PHE A 39 -5.73 7.48 14.90
N GLY A 40 -6.76 6.65 15.16
CA GLY A 40 -8.03 7.08 15.75
C GLY A 40 -7.80 8.20 16.75
N GLY A 41 -8.05 9.42 16.29
CA GLY A 41 -8.15 10.57 17.16
C GLY A 41 -9.54 10.46 17.74
N ILE A 42 -9.56 10.18 19.05
CA ILE A 42 -10.69 9.84 19.93
C ILE A 42 -10.92 8.34 20.07
#